data_AF-A0A7Y3I2K2-F1
#
_entry.id   AF-A0A7Y3I2K2-F1
#
_cell.length_a   1.000
_cell.length_b   1.000
_cell.length_c   1.000
_cell.angle_alpha   90.00
_cell.angle_beta   90.00
_cell.angle_gamma   90.00
#
_symmetry.space_group_name_H-M   'P 1'
#
loop_
_entity.id
_entity.type
_entity.pdbx_description
1 polymer ?
#
loop_
_entity_poly.entity_id
_entity_poly.type
_entity_poly.pdbx_seq_one_letter_code
_entity_poly.pdbx_strand_id
1 'polypeptide(L)'
;MEHAESWCELCMCDDLAEARAVATTVAAMEFECRVLDASTGAEIEPGVEAIDRPCVVEVHPEDRDALGDVLEEIRQEQSEFDAAIAARDGGGRFVTSVLIGVLTLIVAILATLRLIEL
;
A
#
# COMPACT_ATOMS: atom_id res chain seq x y z
N MET A 1 26.40 -24.88 -2.18
CA MET A 1 25.32 -24.97 -1.18
C MET A 1 24.18 -24.20 -1.76
N GLU A 2 23.16 -24.89 -2.25
CA GLU A 2 21.92 -24.28 -2.71
C GLU A 2 21.27 -23.65 -1.48
N HIS A 3 21.31 -22.33 -1.38
CA HIS A 3 20.47 -21.62 -0.42
C HIS A 3 19.05 -21.88 -0.89
N ALA A 4 18.30 -22.71 -0.15
CA ALA A 4 16.86 -22.70 -0.28
C ALA A 4 16.44 -21.25 -0.05
N GLU A 5 15.97 -20.58 -1.10
CA GLU A 5 15.58 -19.17 -1.09
C GLU A 5 14.47 -19.00 -0.05
N SER A 6 14.87 -18.71 1.18
CA SER A 6 13.97 -18.69 2.33
C SER A 6 13.33 -17.32 2.39
N TRP A 7 12.11 -17.20 1.90
CA TRP A 7 11.30 -16.00 2.02
C TRP A 7 10.85 -15.78 3.46
N CYS A 8 10.66 -14.52 3.83
CA CYS A 8 10.20 -14.12 5.15
C CYS A 8 8.83 -13.45 5.07
N GLU A 9 7.90 -13.88 5.93
CA GLU A 9 6.61 -13.23 6.10
C GLU A 9 6.80 -11.78 6.56
N LEU A 10 6.24 -10.86 5.78
CA LEU A 10 6.13 -9.44 6.12
C LEU A 10 4.83 -9.17 6.88
N CYS A 11 3.71 -9.61 6.30
CA CYS A 11 2.40 -9.50 6.90
C CYS A 11 1.41 -10.52 6.32
N MET A 12 0.28 -10.67 7.02
CA MET A 12 -0.89 -11.40 6.57
C MET A 12 -2.04 -10.40 6.41
N CYS A 13 -2.74 -10.49 5.27
CA CYS A 13 -3.89 -9.67 4.91
C CYS A 13 -5.15 -10.53 4.81
N ASP A 14 -6.31 -9.92 5.02
CA ASP A 14 -7.58 -10.67 5.04
C ASP A 14 -8.05 -11.08 3.64
N ASP A 15 -7.65 -10.33 2.62
CA ASP A 15 -8.00 -10.56 1.22
C ASP A 15 -6.85 -10.21 0.25
N LEU A 16 -7.03 -10.61 -1.01
CA LEU A 16 -6.05 -10.37 -2.08
C LEU A 16 -5.90 -8.90 -2.47
N ALA A 17 -6.94 -8.08 -2.35
CA ALA A 17 -6.86 -6.68 -2.73
C ALA A 17 -5.93 -5.92 -1.76
N GLU A 18 -6.08 -6.17 -0.46
CA GLU A 18 -5.19 -5.63 0.56
C GLU A 18 -3.76 -6.16 0.39
N ALA A 19 -3.57 -7.47 0.22
CA ALA A 19 -2.25 -8.05 0.00
C ALA A 19 -1.54 -7.47 -1.22
N ARG A 20 -2.28 -7.21 -2.31
CA ARG A 20 -1.76 -6.55 -3.52
C ARG A 20 -1.41 -5.10 -3.30
N ALA A 21 -2.20 -4.37 -2.51
CA ALA A 21 -1.86 -3.00 -2.16
C ALA A 21 -0.51 -2.96 -1.43
N VAL A 22 -0.33 -3.83 -0.43
CA VAL A 22 0.95 -3.96 0.29
C VAL A 22 2.07 -4.36 -0.66
N ALA A 23 1.90 -5.42 -1.45
CA ALA A 23 2.93 -5.88 -2.39
C ALA A 23 3.30 -4.81 -3.43
N THR A 24 2.34 -4.03 -3.91
CA THR A 24 2.60 -2.92 -4.84
C THR A 24 3.40 -1.82 -4.17
N THR A 25 3.11 -1.51 -2.91
CA THR A 25 3.86 -0.53 -2.11
C THR A 25 5.29 -1.00 -1.84
N VAL A 26 5.48 -2.28 -1.49
CA VAL A 26 6.81 -2.89 -1.31
C VAL A 26 7.61 -2.89 -2.61
N ALA A 27 6.99 -3.29 -3.73
CA ALA A 27 7.63 -3.24 -5.04
C ALA A 27 7.97 -1.81 -5.50
N ALA A 28 7.15 -0.82 -5.13
CA ALA A 28 7.43 0.59 -5.42
C ALA A 28 8.63 1.15 -4.63
N MET A 29 8.96 0.51 -3.50
CA MET A 29 10.18 0.77 -2.74
C MET A 29 11.38 -0.05 -3.27
N GLU A 30 11.25 -0.66 -4.46
CA GLU A 30 12.28 -1.45 -5.13
C GLU A 30 12.68 -2.74 -4.40
N PHE A 31 11.83 -3.23 -3.49
CA PHE A 31 12.01 -4.52 -2.83
C PHE A 31 11.23 -5.62 -3.53
N GLU A 32 11.87 -6.78 -3.68
CA GLU A 32 11.21 -7.95 -4.25
C GLU A 32 10.26 -8.58 -3.21
N CYS A 33 9.05 -8.88 -3.66
CA CYS A 33 8.02 -9.47 -2.80
C CYS A 33 7.14 -10.43 -3.60
N ARG A 34 6.49 -11.33 -2.87
CA ARG A 34 5.51 -12.26 -3.43
C ARG A 34 4.27 -12.33 -2.56
N VAL A 35 3.15 -12.69 -3.18
CA VAL A 35 1.88 -12.88 -2.49
C VAL A 35 1.50 -14.35 -2.54
N LEU A 36 1.30 -14.95 -1.37
CA LEU A 36 0.89 -16.33 -1.22
C LEU A 36 -0.55 -16.42 -0.72
N ASP A 37 -1.23 -17.47 -1.14
CA ASP A 37 -2.50 -17.87 -0.54
C ASP A 37 -2.22 -18.53 0.83
N ALA A 38 -2.73 -17.96 1.92
CA ALA A 38 -2.40 -18.44 3.27
C ALA A 38 -2.90 -19.86 3.54
N SER A 39 -3.92 -20.32 2.81
CA SER A 39 -4.50 -21.66 2.99
C SER A 39 -3.70 -22.74 2.27
N THR A 40 -3.10 -22.40 1.13
CA THR A 40 -2.42 -23.38 0.27
C THR A 40 -0.90 -23.21 0.23
N GLY A 41 -0.39 -22.05 0.64
CA GLY A 41 1.01 -21.66 0.50
C GLY A 41 1.44 -21.45 -0.96
N ALA A 42 0.49 -21.45 -1.90
CA ALA A 42 0.78 -21.27 -3.31
C ALA A 42 0.92 -19.78 -3.65
N GLU A 43 1.87 -19.45 -4.51
CA GLU A 43 2.02 -18.10 -5.04
C GLU A 43 0.86 -17.74 -5.94
N ILE A 44 0.34 -16.52 -5.77
CA ILE A 44 -0.81 -16.01 -6.50
C ILE A 44 -0.31 -15.24 -7.71
N GLU A 45 -0.60 -15.77 -8.90
CA GLU A 45 -0.18 -15.14 -10.15
C GLU A 45 -0.82 -13.75 -10.36
N PRO A 46 -0.08 -12.83 -11.03
CA PRO A 46 -0.65 -11.57 -11.47
C PRO A 46 -1.76 -11.83 -12.49
N GLY A 47 -3.00 -11.47 -12.14
CA GLY A 47 -4.18 -11.67 -12.98
C GLY A 47 -5.36 -12.37 -12.29
N VAL A 48 -5.15 -13.00 -11.12
CA VAL A 48 -6.26 -13.52 -10.31
C VAL A 48 -7.10 -12.35 -9.79
N GLU A 49 -8.38 -12.25 -10.13
CA GLU A 49 -9.14 -11.02 -9.81
C GLU A 49 -9.47 -10.88 -8.32
N ALA A 50 -9.85 -11.98 -7.65
CA ALA A 50 -10.25 -11.96 -6.24
C ALA A 50 -9.99 -13.32 -5.56
N ILE A 51 -9.62 -13.24 -4.28
CA ILE A 51 -9.53 -14.37 -3.36
C ILE A 51 -10.13 -13.90 -2.03
N ASP A 52 -11.24 -14.51 -1.63
CA ASP A 52 -11.96 -14.21 -0.37
C ASP A 52 -11.40 -15.05 0.80
N ARG A 53 -10.08 -15.04 0.97
CA ARG A 53 -9.40 -15.71 2.07
C ARG A 53 -8.05 -15.05 2.34
N PRO A 54 -7.47 -15.26 3.53
CA PRO A 54 -6.24 -14.59 3.89
C PRO A 54 -5.10 -14.87 2.91
N CYS A 55 -4.29 -13.84 2.70
CA CYS A 55 -3.11 -13.85 1.85
C CYS A 55 -1.90 -13.43 2.68
N VAL A 56 -0.73 -13.95 2.34
CA VAL A 56 0.53 -13.63 3.01
C VAL A 56 1.42 -12.89 2.02
N VAL A 57 2.00 -11.77 2.46
CA VAL A 57 3.03 -11.05 1.70
C VAL A 57 4.38 -11.44 2.29
N GLU A 58 5.27 -11.90 1.42
CA GLU A 58 6.63 -12.27 1.81
C GLU A 58 7.66 -11.44 1.04
N VAL A 59 8.82 -11.25 1.67
CA VAL A 59 9.98 -10.54 1.13
C VAL A 59 11.25 -11.39 1.28
N HIS A 60 12.31 -11.02 0.56
CA HIS A 60 13.60 -11.65 0.80
C HIS A 60 14.17 -11.29 2.17
N PRO A 61 14.84 -12.24 2.84
CA PRO A 61 15.38 -12.03 4.19
C PRO A 61 16.48 -10.97 4.22
N GLU A 62 17.21 -10.80 3.11
CA GLU A 62 18.25 -9.77 2.97
C GLU A 62 17.67 -8.36 2.90
N ASP A 63 16.45 -8.21 2.40
CA ASP A 63 15.75 -6.94 2.24
C ASP A 63 14.97 -6.52 3.48
N ARG A 64 14.76 -7.44 4.43
CA ARG A 64 13.90 -7.22 5.60
C ARG A 64 14.33 -6.01 6.44
N ASP A 65 15.63 -5.91 6.72
CA ASP A 65 16.16 -4.84 7.56
C ASP A 65 16.09 -3.49 6.82
N ALA A 66 16.48 -3.47 5.54
CA ALA A 66 16.42 -2.26 4.71
C ALA A 66 14.98 -1.76 4.50
N LEU A 67 14.02 -2.67 4.25
CA LEU A 67 12.60 -2.34 4.18
C LEU A 67 12.09 -1.79 5.51
N GLY A 68 12.54 -2.37 6.64
CA GLY A 68 12.23 -1.86 7.98
C GLY A 68 12.69 -0.41 8.18
N ASP A 69 13.91 -0.10 7.76
CA ASP A 69 14.47 1.26 7.85
C ASP A 69 13.67 2.26 7.00
N VAL A 70 13.30 1.89 5.75
CA VAL A 70 12.48 2.76 4.88
C VAL A 70 11.09 2.99 5.46
N LEU A 71 10.45 1.95 5.99
CA LEU A 71 9.13 2.08 6.62
C LEU A 71 9.17 2.96 7.87
N GLU A 72 10.25 2.90 8.65
CA GLU A 72 10.46 3.75 9.81
C GLU A 72 10.68 5.22 9.40
N GLU A 73 11.45 5.48 8.34
CA GLU A 73 11.62 6.81 7.77
C GLU A 73 10.27 7.40 7.33
N ILE A 74 9.48 6.64 6.56
CA ILE A 74 8.13 7.05 6.14
C ILE A 74 7.24 7.34 7.35
N ARG A 75 7.31 6.50 8.39
CA ARG A 75 6.54 6.71 9.63
C ARG A 75 6.94 8.01 10.32
N GLN A 76 8.24 8.29 10.41
CA GLN A 76 8.74 9.51 11.00
C GLN A 76 8.27 10.75 10.20
N GLU A 77 8.41 10.72 8.88
CA GLU A 77 7.95 11.79 7.99
C GLU A 77 6.44 12.06 8.15
N GLN A 78 5.62 11.00 8.26
CA GLN A 78 4.19 11.14 8.52
C GLN A 78 3.93 11.79 9.88
N SER A 79 4.64 11.38 10.93
CA SER A 79 4.50 12.00 12.26
C SER A 79 4.88 13.48 12.26
N GLU A 80 5.93 13.86 11.52
CA GLU A 80 6.35 15.25 11.38
C GLU A 80 5.32 16.07 10.59
N PHE A 81 4.75 15.47 9.54
CA PHE A 81 3.67 16.08 8.77
C PHE A 81 2.42 16.28 9.62
N ASP A 82 1.99 15.27 10.38
CA ASP A 82 0.83 15.35 11.27
C ASP A 82 1.03 16.42 12.36
N ALA A 83 2.24 16.51 12.92
CA ALA A 83 2.59 17.56 13.87
C ALA A 83 2.54 18.96 13.21
N ALA A 84 3.01 19.09 11.96
CA ALA A 84 2.94 20.33 11.20
C ALA A 84 1.49 20.73 10.86
N ILE A 85 0.63 19.76 10.55
CA ILE A 85 -0.81 19.98 10.35
C ILE A 85 -1.47 20.40 11.67
N ALA A 86 -1.22 19.68 12.77
CA ALA A 86 -1.79 20.00 14.09
C ALA A 86 -1.34 21.38 14.60
N ALA A 87 -0.08 21.77 14.37
CA ALA A 87 0.43 23.10 14.69
C ALA A 87 -0.22 24.20 13.83
N ARG A 88 -0.66 23.87 12.61
CA ARG A 88 -1.36 24.77 11.69
C ARG A 88 -2.88 24.79 11.93
N ASP A 89 -3.42 23.78 12.59
CA ASP A 89 -4.85 23.59 12.92
C ASP A 89 -5.37 24.38 14.13
N GLY A 90 -4.68 25.47 14.49
CA GLY A 90 -5.35 26.65 15.05
C GLY A 90 -6.39 27.28 14.08
N GLY A 91 -6.50 26.77 12.83
CA GLY A 91 -7.42 27.23 11.78
C GLY A 91 -8.08 26.12 10.96
N GLY A 92 -8.51 25.02 11.59
CA GLY A 92 -9.06 23.79 10.96
C GLY A 92 -10.35 23.88 10.13
N ARG A 93 -10.69 25.04 9.56
CA ARG A 93 -11.79 25.19 8.58
C ARG A 93 -11.30 25.29 7.14
N PHE A 94 -10.04 25.66 6.91
CA PHE A 94 -9.54 25.90 5.55
C PHE A 94 -9.08 24.62 4.86
N VAL A 95 -8.42 23.71 5.58
CA VAL A 95 -7.90 22.45 5.02
C VAL A 95 -9.03 21.51 4.62
N THR A 96 -10.09 21.41 5.44
CA THR A 96 -11.29 20.64 5.07
C THR A 96 -11.96 21.18 3.81
N SER A 97 -12.04 22.51 3.64
CA SER A 97 -12.56 23.12 2.42
C SER A 97 -11.69 22.86 1.20
N VAL A 98 -10.36 22.85 1.34
CA VAL A 98 -9.44 22.51 0.24
C VAL A 98 -9.56 21.04 -0.14
N LEU A 99 -9.59 20.13 0.85
CA LEU A 99 -9.73 18.69 0.61
C LEU A 99 -11.06 18.35 -0.07
N ILE A 100 -12.16 18.95 0.40
CA ILE A 100 -13.48 18.82 -0.24
C ILE A 100 -13.45 19.38 -1.66
N GLY A 101 -12.78 20.51 -1.88
CA GLY A 101 -12.61 21.09 -3.22
C GLY A 101 -11.89 20.16 -4.18
N VAL A 102 -10.78 19.56 -3.74
CA VAL A 102 -9.99 18.60 -4.53
C VAL A 102 -10.82 17.35 -4.84
N LEU A 103 -11.52 16.77 -3.85
CA LEU A 103 -12.39 15.62 -4.06
C LEU A 103 -13.52 15.92 -5.05
N THR A 104 -14.15 17.10 -4.94
CA THR A 104 -15.22 17.52 -5.86
C THR A 104 -14.70 17.66 -7.29
N LEU A 105 -13.49 18.20 -7.46
CA LEU A 105 -12.85 18.33 -8.77
C LEU A 105 -12.55 16.97 -9.39
N ILE A 106 -12.03 16.02 -8.61
CA ILE A 106 -11.75 14.66 -9.08
C ILE A 106 -13.05 13.98 -9.55
N VAL A 107 -14.14 14.07 -8.76
CA VAL A 107 -15.44 13.52 -9.14
C VAL A 107 -15.97 14.16 -10.43
N ALA A 108 -15.82 15.49 -10.58
CA ALA A 108 -16.24 16.19 -11.78
C ALA A 108 -15.45 15.72 -13.02
N ILE A 109 -14.13 15.55 -12.91
CA ILE A 109 -13.27 15.04 -13.99
C ILE A 109 -13.66 13.62 -14.37
N LEU A 110 -13.90 12.74 -13.39
CA LEU A 110 -14.33 11.37 -13.66
C LEU A 110 -15.70 11.32 -14.35
N ALA A 111 -16.63 12.20 -13.96
CA ALA A 111 -17.95 12.30 -14.59
C ALA A 111 -17.87 12.80 -16.05
N THR A 112 -17.02 13.78 -16.35
CA THR A 112 -16.80 14.23 -17.73
C THR A 112 -16.09 13.18 -18.59
N LEU A 113 -15.10 12.47 -18.04
CA LEU A 113 -14.45 11.36 -18.76
C LEU A 113 -15.46 10.26 -19.10
N ARG A 114 -16.34 9.89 -18.16
CA ARG A 114 -17.42 8.92 -18.40
C ARG A 114 -18.46 9.37 -19.43
N LEU A 115 -18.64 10.68 -19.63
CA LEU A 115 -19.53 11.23 -20.66
C LEU A 115 -18.89 11.28 -22.05
N ILE A 116 -17.57 11.23 -22.15
CA ILE A 116 -16.82 11.24 -23.43
C ILE A 116 -16.67 9.81 -23.98
N GLU A 117 -16.64 8.80 -23.11
CA GLU A 117 -16.59 7.39 -23.51
C GLU A 117 -17.95 6.77 -23.90
N LEU A 118 -19.04 7.56 -23.88
CA LEU A 118 -20.40 7.15 -24.26
C LEU A 118 -20.81 7.76 -25.61
#